data_AF-A0A4Q3U3J9-F1
#
_entry.id   AF-A0A4Q3U3J9-F1
#
_cell.length_a   1.000
_cell.length_b   1.000
_cell.length_c   1.000
_cell.angle_alpha   90.00
_cell.angle_beta   90.00
_cell.angle_gamma   90.00
#
_symmetry.space_group_name_H-M   'P 1'
#
loop_
_entity.id
_entity.type
_entity.pdbx_description
1 polymer ?
#
loop_
_entity_poly.entity_id
_entity_poly.type
_entity_poly.pdbx_seq_one_letter_code
_entity_poly.pdbx_strand_id
1 'polypeptide(L)'
;TRTDCERAAEKLKALGPAGRAAEACIGPDRADLVLAGAAIMEAVQRAWPSERVRVADRGLREGLLLERMREDRKPAKRRRRRGRGRGNGGAQPPAT
;
A
#
# COMPACT_ATOMS: atom_id res chain seq x y z
N THR A 1 -10.19 -6.39 17.51
CA THR A 1 -11.34 -5.49 17.77
C THR A 1 -10.85 -4.28 18.57
N ARG A 2 -11.67 -3.25 18.80
CA ARG A 2 -11.29 -2.09 19.65
C ARG A 2 -10.84 -2.54 21.04
N THR A 3 -11.57 -3.45 21.66
CA THR A 3 -11.24 -4.02 22.98
C THR A 3 -9.90 -4.74 22.98
N ASP A 4 -9.52 -5.42 21.89
CA ASP A 4 -8.20 -6.05 21.79
C ASP A 4 -7.08 -5.00 21.72
N CYS A 5 -7.30 -3.88 21.02
CA CYS A 5 -6.35 -2.78 20.97
C CYS A 5 -6.16 -2.14 22.36
N GLU A 6 -7.25 -1.92 23.10
CA GLU A 6 -7.23 -1.40 24.47
C GLU A 6 -6.47 -2.35 25.42
N ARG A 7 -6.78 -3.65 25.37
CA ARG A 7 -6.05 -4.67 26.15
C ARG A 7 -4.56 -4.70 25.82
N ALA A 8 -4.20 -4.59 24.55
CA ALA A 8 -2.81 -4.54 24.13
C ALA A 8 -2.10 -3.29 24.68
N ALA A 9 -2.75 -2.12 24.61
CA ALA A 9 -2.21 -0.89 25.16
C ALA A 9 -1.98 -0.98 26.69
N GLU A 10 -2.93 -1.53 27.43
CA GLU A 10 -2.79 -1.72 28.89
C GLU A 10 -1.68 -2.72 29.25
N LYS A 11 -1.54 -3.82 28.50
CA LYS A 11 -0.41 -4.74 28.67
C LYS A 11 0.93 -4.01 28.50
N LEU A 12 1.07 -3.19 27.46
CA LEU A 12 2.31 -2.46 27.19
C LEU A 12 2.62 -1.41 28.27
N LYS A 13 1.60 -0.77 28.84
CA LYS A 13 1.76 0.14 29.99
C LYS A 13 2.29 -0.62 31.21
N ALA A 14 1.72 -1.79 31.51
CA ALA A 14 2.09 -2.59 32.68
C ALA A 14 3.51 -3.19 32.61
N LEU A 15 4.02 -3.50 31.42
CA LEU A 15 5.35 -4.13 31.25
C LEU A 15 6.54 -3.24 31.66
N GLY A 16 6.37 -1.91 31.71
CA GLY A 16 7.49 -0.99 31.91
C GLY A 16 8.52 -1.01 30.76
N PRO A 17 9.56 -0.16 30.80
CA PRO A 17 10.52 -0.02 29.69
C PRO A 17 11.27 -1.31 29.34
N ALA A 18 11.85 -1.98 30.35
CA ALA A 18 12.61 -3.22 30.15
C ALA A 18 11.72 -4.38 29.65
N GLY A 19 10.50 -4.50 30.19
CA GLY A 19 9.56 -5.52 29.75
C GLY A 19 9.09 -5.30 28.31
N ARG A 20 8.88 -4.04 27.89
CA ARG A 20 8.56 -3.72 26.49
C ARG A 20 9.73 -4.03 25.54
N ALA A 21 10.96 -3.74 25.95
CA ALA A 21 12.15 -4.04 25.15
C ALA A 21 12.38 -5.54 24.94
N ALA A 22 12.02 -6.36 25.93
CA ALA A 22 12.10 -7.81 25.86
C ALA A 22 10.99 -8.46 25.01
N GLU A 23 9.96 -7.70 24.65
CA GLU A 23 8.83 -8.26 23.91
C GLU A 23 9.18 -8.50 22.45
N ALA A 24 9.02 -9.75 21.99
CA ALA A 24 9.61 -10.28 20.76
C ALA A 24 9.30 -9.46 19.49
N CYS A 25 8.14 -8.81 19.42
CA CYS A 25 7.72 -8.02 18.25
C CYS A 25 8.02 -6.52 18.37
N ILE A 26 8.58 -6.04 19.49
CA ILE A 26 8.87 -4.63 19.75
C ILE A 26 10.38 -4.40 19.64
N GLY A 27 11.15 -5.05 20.51
CA GLY A 27 12.60 -4.87 20.61
C GLY A 27 12.99 -3.54 21.29
N PRO A 28 14.30 -3.35 21.59
CA PRO A 28 14.79 -2.22 22.36
C PRO A 28 14.53 -0.87 21.69
N ASP A 29 14.83 -0.74 20.40
CA ASP A 29 14.74 0.54 19.66
C ASP A 29 13.32 1.13 19.62
N ARG A 30 12.30 0.29 19.80
CA ARG A 30 10.88 0.70 19.74
C ARG A 30 10.21 0.72 21.11
N ALA A 31 10.88 0.26 22.17
CA ALA A 31 10.30 0.13 23.50
C ALA A 31 9.82 1.47 24.09
N ASP A 32 10.52 2.56 23.76
CA ASP A 32 10.21 3.91 24.21
C ASP A 32 9.10 4.57 23.38
N LEU A 33 8.97 4.17 22.11
CA LEU A 33 8.03 4.78 21.16
C LEU A 33 6.65 4.12 21.16
N VAL A 34 6.59 2.83 21.52
CA VAL A 34 5.36 2.03 21.36
C VAL A 34 4.18 2.56 22.20
N LEU A 35 4.44 3.14 23.37
CA LEU A 35 3.38 3.75 24.19
C LEU A 35 2.79 5.00 23.54
N ALA A 36 3.62 5.83 22.90
CA ALA A 36 3.13 7.00 22.16
C ALA A 36 2.24 6.55 20.99
N GLY A 37 2.63 5.48 20.29
CA GLY A 37 1.81 4.87 19.23
C GLY A 37 0.46 4.35 19.75
N ALA A 38 0.45 3.68 20.91
CA ALA A 38 -0.78 3.22 21.55
C ALA A 38 -1.72 4.38 21.91
N ALA A 39 -1.18 5.48 22.45
CA ALA A 39 -1.97 6.68 22.77
C ALA A 39 -2.57 7.35 21.53
N ILE A 40 -1.80 7.46 20.43
CA ILE A 40 -2.32 7.99 19.15
C ILE A 40 -3.44 7.10 18.62
N MET A 41 -3.26 5.78 18.64
CA MET A 41 -4.28 4.83 18.18
C MET A 41 -5.56 4.93 19.02
N GLU A 42 -5.45 5.08 20.34
CA GLU A 42 -6.59 5.30 21.23
C GLU A 42 -7.33 6.61 20.88
N ALA A 43 -6.59 7.70 20.67
CA ALA A 43 -7.15 8.99 20.27
C ALA A 43 -7.89 8.90 18.93
N VAL A 44 -7.32 8.21 17.93
CA VAL A 44 -7.95 7.99 16.63
C VAL A 44 -9.24 7.17 16.77
N GLN A 45 -9.23 6.09 17.54
CA GLN A 45 -10.43 5.27 17.77
C GLN A 45 -11.53 6.02 18.53
N ARG A 46 -11.16 6.98 19.39
CA ARG A 46 -12.11 7.87 20.06
C ARG A 46 -12.70 8.91 19.12
N ALA A 47 -11.89 9.49 18.23
CA ALA A 47 -12.33 10.50 17.26
C ALA A 47 -13.17 9.90 16.11
N TRP A 48 -12.84 8.68 15.68
CA TRP A 48 -13.55 7.95 14.62
C TRP A 48 -13.92 6.54 15.09
N PRO A 49 -15.06 6.40 15.80
CA PRO A 49 -15.53 5.10 16.25
C PRO A 49 -15.79 4.16 15.06
N SER A 50 -15.17 2.99 15.09
CA SER A 50 -15.38 1.94 14.09
C SER A 50 -15.70 0.61 14.76
N GLU A 51 -16.58 -0.18 14.14
CA GLU A 51 -16.94 -1.51 14.64
C GLU A 51 -15.76 -2.51 14.52
N ARG A 52 -14.89 -2.30 13.52
CA ARG A 52 -13.79 -3.20 13.19
C ARG A 52 -12.50 -2.45 12.91
N VAL A 53 -11.43 -2.97 13.48
CA VAL A 53 -10.05 -2.54 13.22
C VAL A 53 -9.32 -3.68 12.53
N ARG A 54 -8.56 -3.36 11.49
CA ARG A 54 -7.74 -4.32 10.74
C ARG A 54 -6.31 -3.81 10.65
N VAL A 55 -5.36 -4.73 10.78
CA VAL A 55 -3.95 -4.48 10.48
C VAL A 55 -3.75 -4.75 9.00
N ALA A 56 -3.14 -3.81 8.28
CA ALA A 56 -2.77 -4.00 6.89
C ALA A 56 -1.33 -4.53 6.82
N ASP A 57 -1.09 -5.50 5.94
CA ASP A 57 0.25 -6.07 5.72
C ASP A 57 1.14 -5.16 4.85
N ARG A 58 0.55 -4.13 4.22
CA ARG A 58 1.24 -3.18 3.32
C ARG A 58 1.06 -1.75 3.79
N GLY A 59 2.12 -0.95 3.64
CA GLY A 59 2.14 0.45 4.03
C GLY A 59 2.49 1.39 2.88
N LEU A 60 2.95 2.59 3.26
CA LEU A 60 3.27 3.67 2.32
C LEU A 60 4.32 3.26 1.30
N ARG A 61 5.35 2.51 1.74
CA ARG A 61 6.42 2.03 0.87
C ARG A 61 5.87 1.21 -0.29
N GLU A 62 4.99 0.27 0.00
CA GLU A 62 4.36 -0.59 -1.00
C GLU A 62 3.45 0.23 -1.91
N GLY A 63 2.75 1.23 -1.37
CA GLY A 63 1.94 2.18 -2.14
C GLY A 63 2.77 2.94 -3.18
N LEU A 64 3.88 3.55 -2.76
CA LEU A 64 4.79 4.28 -3.63
C LEU A 64 5.43 3.38 -4.69
N LEU A 65 5.82 2.15 -4.30
CA LEU A 65 6.35 1.18 -5.25
C LEU A 65 5.33 0.82 -6.34
N LEU A 66 4.08 0.56 -5.94
CA LEU A 66 3.00 0.24 -6.87
C LEU A 66 2.67 1.42 -7.79
N GLU A 67 2.77 2.65 -7.31
CA GLU A 67 2.61 3.86 -8.11
C GLU A 67 3.66 3.91 -9.23
N ARG A 68 4.95 3.77 -8.88
CA ARG A 68 6.05 3.75 -9.88
C ARG A 68 5.89 2.63 -10.90
N MET A 69 5.55 1.42 -10.45
CA MET A 69 5.31 0.28 -11.37
C MET A 69 4.18 0.54 -12.36
N ARG A 70 3.16 1.33 -12.00
CA ARG A 70 2.07 1.72 -12.91
C ARG A 70 2.54 2.75 -13.94
N GLU A 71 3.42 3.67 -13.56
CA GLU A 71 4.02 4.66 -14.46
C GLU A 71 4.85 3.98 -15.56
N ASP A 72 5.63 2.97 -15.20
CA ASP A 72 6.50 2.21 -16.12
C ASP A 72 5.73 1.31 -17.10
N ARG A 73 4.52 0.87 -16.72
CA ARG A 73 3.66 0.01 -17.55
C ARG A 73 2.94 0.73 -18.70
N LYS A 74 3.21 2.02 -18.94
CA LYS A 74 2.65 2.74 -20.11
C LYS A 74 2.97 1.95 -21.39
N PRO A 75 1.96 1.52 -22.18
CA PRO A 75 2.21 0.66 -23.33
C PRO A 75 3.11 1.40 -24.31
N ALA A 76 4.25 0.79 -24.66
CA ALA A 76 5.12 1.28 -25.72
C ALA A 76 4.24 1.54 -26.94
N LYS A 77 4.08 2.82 -27.33
CA LYS A 77 3.29 3.23 -28.49
C LYS A 77 3.64 2.30 -29.63
N ARG A 78 2.72 1.41 -30.05
CA ARG A 78 2.89 0.57 -31.24
C ARG A 78 3.36 1.52 -32.33
N ARG A 79 4.64 1.43 -32.71
CA ARG A 79 5.21 2.15 -33.85
C ARG A 79 4.33 1.72 -35.01
N ARG A 80 3.34 2.54 -35.34
CA ARG A 80 2.54 2.39 -36.56
C ARG A 80 3.60 2.29 -37.64
N ARG A 81 3.76 1.10 -38.21
CA ARG A 81 4.58 0.83 -39.39
C ARG A 81 3.95 1.66 -40.53
N ARG A 82 4.29 2.95 -40.50
CA ARG A 82 4.14 3.92 -41.56
C ARG A 82 5.26 3.56 -42.51
N GLY A 83 4.92 2.96 -43.65
CA GLY A 83 5.89 2.68 -44.70
C GLY A 83 5.70 1.35 -45.40
N ARG A 84 4.61 1.21 -46.16
CA ARG A 84 4.73 0.64 -47.51
C ARG A 84 3.58 1.11 -48.40
N GLY A 85 3.65 2.38 -48.79
CA GLY A 85 3.05 2.84 -50.03
C GLY A 85 4.01 2.52 -51.18
N ARG A 86 3.57 1.67 -52.11
CA ARG A 86 4.03 1.49 -53.51
C ARG A 86 3.24 0.29 -54.04
N GLY A 87 2.40 0.36 -55.08
CA GLY A 87 2.15 1.43 -56.03
C GLY A 87 0.83 1.21 -56.76
N ASN A 88 0.44 2.28 -57.44
CA ASN A 88 -0.73 2.50 -58.27
C ASN A 88 -0.69 1.67 -59.58
N GLY A 89 -1.85 1.24 -60.10
CA GLY A 89 -1.94 0.73 -61.46
C GLY A 89 -3.26 0.04 -61.85
N GLY A 90 -4.24 0.82 -62.34
CA GLY A 90 -5.11 0.42 -63.46
C GLY A 90 -6.53 -0.09 -63.17
N ALA A 91 -7.52 0.71 -63.55
CA ALA A 91 -8.91 0.32 -63.86
C ALA A 91 -8.96 -0.66 -65.07
N GLN A 92 -10.00 -1.44 -65.43
CA GLN A 92 -11.47 -1.44 -65.21
C GLN A 92 -12.06 -2.81 -65.71
N PRO A 93 -13.24 -3.30 -65.23
CA PRO A 93 -14.00 -4.42 -65.84
C PRO A 93 -15.11 -3.90 -66.82
N PRO A 94 -15.72 -4.67 -67.77
CA PRO A 94 -16.57 -5.87 -67.56
C PRO A 94 -16.40 -7.02 -68.61
N ALA A 95 -16.62 -8.28 -68.25
CA ALA A 95 -17.84 -9.12 -68.41
C ALA A 95 -18.39 -9.22 -69.85
N THR A 96 -18.22 -10.40 -70.45
CA THR A 96 -19.10 -10.95 -71.51
C THR A 96 -20.18 -11.79 -70.85
#